data_AF-A0A0E0PY04-F1
#
_entry.id   AF-A0A0E0PY04-F1
#
_cell.length_a   1.000
_cell.length_b   1.000
_cell.length_c   1.000
_cell.angle_alpha   90.00
_cell.angle_beta   90.00
_cell.angle_gamma   90.00
#
_symmetry.space_group_name_H-M   'P 1'
#
loop_
_entity.id
_entity.type
_entity.pdbx_description
1 polymer ?
#
loop_
_entity_poly.entity_id
_entity_poly.type
_entity_poly.pdbx_seq_one_letter_code
_entity_poly.pdbx_strand_id
1 'polypeptide(L)'
;MFSELNPVYRKEEIGNCIIKSSKFIENKQRKDGSWFVVLVCCCLFGTWGICFTYGTFFAVKGLAAAGRTYENSSSIRKACNFILSKQLSTGGWGETYLSSETEF
;
A
#
# COMPACT_ATOMS: atom_id res chain seq x y z
N MET A 1 -8.02 -16.81 -1.05
CA MET A 1 -6.88 -16.37 -1.92
C MET A 1 -6.66 -17.41 -3.01
N PHE A 2 -6.22 -17.05 -4.22
CA PHE A 2 -6.04 -18.03 -5.31
C PHE A 2 -5.11 -19.20 -4.93
N SER A 3 -4.06 -18.90 -4.15
CA SER A 3 -3.14 -19.89 -3.58
C SER A 3 -3.77 -20.88 -2.60
N GLU A 4 -4.88 -20.52 -1.94
CA GLU A 4 -5.61 -21.43 -1.04
C GLU A 4 -6.50 -22.39 -1.83
N LEU A 5 -7.03 -21.94 -2.97
CA LEU A 5 -7.86 -22.77 -3.85
C LEU A 5 -7.02 -23.69 -4.74
N ASN A 6 -5.78 -23.29 -5.08
CA ASN A 6 -4.87 -24.06 -5.93
C ASN A 6 -3.47 -24.15 -5.30
N PRO A 7 -3.30 -24.92 -4.21
CA PRO A 7 -2.07 -24.89 -3.40
C PRO A 7 -0.83 -25.49 -4.09
N VAL A 8 -1.00 -26.28 -5.15
CA VAL A 8 0.11 -26.91 -5.88
C VAL A 8 0.56 -26.05 -7.06
N TYR A 9 -0.32 -25.21 -7.61
CA TYR A 9 -0.04 -24.47 -8.83
C TYR A 9 0.96 -23.33 -8.59
N ARG A 10 2.18 -23.47 -9.12
CA ARG A 10 3.26 -22.45 -9.10
C ARG A 10 3.49 -21.82 -7.72
N LYS A 11 3.31 -22.63 -6.65
CA LYS A 11 3.36 -22.16 -5.26
C LYS A 11 4.63 -21.37 -4.94
N GLU A 12 5.77 -21.89 -5.39
CA GLU A 12 7.08 -21.28 -5.12
C GLU A 12 7.27 -19.95 -5.84
N GLU A 13 6.88 -19.87 -7.12
CA GLU A 13 6.95 -18.64 -7.91
C GLU A 13 5.99 -17.57 -7.40
N ILE A 14 4.76 -17.96 -7.04
CA ILE A 14 3.75 -17.06 -6.47
C ILE A 14 4.24 -16.55 -5.11
N GLY A 15 4.77 -17.43 -4.25
CA GLY A 15 5.33 -17.04 -2.95
C GLY A 15 6.51 -16.07 -3.10
N ASN A 16 7.44 -16.38 -4.01
CA ASN A 16 8.57 -15.50 -4.32
C ASN A 16 8.12 -14.13 -4.86
N CYS A 17 7.07 -14.10 -5.68
CA CYS A 17 6.47 -12.85 -6.17
C CYS A 17 5.89 -12.03 -5.02
N ILE A 18 5.14 -12.64 -4.10
CA ILE A 18 4.56 -11.95 -2.93
C ILE A 18 5.67 -11.37 -2.03
N ILE A 19 6.74 -12.12 -1.78
CA ILE A 19 7.88 -11.66 -0.97
C ILE A 19 8.61 -10.49 -1.65
N LYS A 20 8.87 -10.58 -2.95
CA LYS A 20 9.53 -9.49 -3.70
C LYS A 20 8.67 -8.23 -3.75
N SER A 21 7.37 -8.38 -4.02
CA SER A 21 6.43 -7.26 -4.10
C SER A 21 6.21 -6.60 -2.73
N SER A 22 6.11 -7.36 -1.65
CA SER A 22 5.99 -6.79 -0.29
C SER A 22 7.22 -5.97 0.09
N LYS A 23 8.44 -6.48 -0.14
CA LYS A 23 9.69 -5.72 0.05
C LYS A 23 9.75 -4.47 -0.83
N PHE A 24 9.30 -4.56 -2.07
CA PHE A 24 9.26 -3.42 -2.97
C PHE A 24 8.34 -2.31 -2.43
N ILE A 25 7.13 -2.67 -1.97
CA ILE A 25 6.19 -1.73 -1.35
C ILE A 25 6.82 -1.11 -0.11
N GLU A 26 7.40 -1.90 0.81
CA GLU A 26 8.07 -1.38 2.02
C GLU A 26 9.18 -0.37 1.68
N ASN A 27 10.02 -0.68 0.69
CA ASN A 27 11.12 0.19 0.27
C ASN A 27 10.68 1.49 -0.43
N LYS A 28 9.46 1.52 -0.96
CA LYS A 28 8.89 2.70 -1.65
C LYS A 28 8.06 3.59 -0.73
N GLN A 29 7.90 3.21 0.55
CA GLN A 29 7.20 4.04 1.53
C GLN A 29 7.96 5.36 1.74
N ARG A 30 7.26 6.49 1.69
CA ARG A 30 7.82 7.80 2.00
C ARG A 30 8.05 7.96 3.51
N LYS A 31 8.85 8.96 3.90
CA LYS A 31 9.22 9.20 5.32
C LYS A 31 8.00 9.51 6.21
N ASP A 32 6.99 10.16 5.64
CA ASP A 32 5.70 10.49 6.25
C ASP A 32 4.79 9.26 6.44
N GLY A 33 5.15 8.11 5.88
CA GLY A 33 4.37 6.87 5.95
C GLY A 33 3.42 6.65 4.78
N SER A 34 3.35 7.58 3.82
CA SER A 34 2.46 7.48 2.66
C SER A 34 3.08 6.69 1.50
N TRP A 35 2.21 6.19 0.61
CA TRP A 35 2.60 5.69 -0.70
C TRP A 35 1.93 6.49 -1.81
N PHE A 36 2.72 6.84 -2.81
CA PHE A 36 2.22 7.48 -4.02
C PHE A 36 1.64 6.41 -4.97
N VAL A 37 0.43 6.67 -5.51
CA VAL A 37 -0.35 5.72 -6.33
C VAL A 37 0.42 5.08 -7.47
N VAL A 38 1.35 5.80 -8.11
CA VAL A 38 2.12 5.29 -9.26
C VAL A 38 3.04 4.13 -8.90
N LEU A 39 3.39 3.95 -7.61
CA LEU A 39 4.44 3.02 -7.19
C LEU A 39 3.92 1.70 -6.59
N VAL A 40 2.61 1.53 -6.39
CA VAL A 40 2.06 0.33 -5.70
C VAL A 40 1.72 -0.80 -6.68
N CYS A 41 1.74 -0.56 -7.99
CA CYS A 41 1.39 -1.58 -8.98
C CYS A 41 2.58 -1.99 -9.85
N CYS A 42 3.27 -3.07 -9.46
CA CYS A 42 4.24 -3.74 -10.33
C CYS A 42 3.56 -4.50 -11.50
N CYS A 43 2.23 -4.51 -11.60
CA CYS A 43 1.51 -5.21 -12.68
C CYS A 43 0.48 -4.38 -13.44
N LEU A 44 0.23 -3.10 -13.10
CA LEU A 44 -0.67 -2.25 -13.89
C LEU A 44 -0.07 -0.85 -14.01
N PHE A 45 0.50 -0.55 -15.17
CA PHE A 45 0.68 0.83 -15.61
C PHE A 45 -0.70 1.45 -15.80
N GLY A 46 -1.25 2.06 -14.74
CA GLY A 46 -2.53 2.73 -14.79
C GLY A 46 -2.77 3.53 -13.51
N THR A 47 -2.78 4.85 -13.64
CA THR A 47 -3.13 5.78 -12.56
C THR A 47 -4.65 5.82 -12.44
N TRP A 48 -5.23 5.13 -11.46
CA TRP A 48 -6.69 5.01 -11.29
C TRP A 48 -7.27 5.73 -10.06
N GLY A 49 -6.53 6.65 -9.41
CA GLY A 49 -7.06 7.40 -8.26
C GLY A 49 -6.13 8.48 -7.70
N ILE A 50 -6.73 9.50 -7.08
CA ILE A 50 -6.09 10.60 -6.34
C ILE A 50 -5.76 10.10 -4.92
N CYS A 51 -4.63 10.43 -4.26
CA CYS A 51 -3.25 10.24 -4.72
C CYS A 51 -2.38 9.61 -3.62
N PHE A 52 -2.56 9.98 -2.34
CA PHE A 52 -1.82 9.38 -1.21
C PHE A 52 -2.70 8.51 -0.33
N THR A 53 -3.95 8.90 -0.06
CA THR A 53 -4.86 8.07 0.73
C THR A 53 -5.20 6.77 0.00
N TYR A 54 -5.46 6.86 -1.31
CA TYR A 54 -5.71 5.70 -2.16
C TYR A 54 -4.47 4.80 -2.29
N GLY A 55 -3.28 5.37 -2.55
CA GLY A 55 -2.03 4.62 -2.64
C GLY A 55 -1.69 3.90 -1.33
N THR A 56 -1.86 4.59 -0.21
CA THR A 56 -1.64 4.03 1.13
C THR A 56 -2.64 2.91 1.44
N PHE A 57 -3.91 3.04 1.07
CA PHE A 57 -4.91 1.98 1.25
C PHE A 57 -4.55 0.68 0.53
N PHE A 58 -4.16 0.78 -0.75
CA PHE A 58 -3.74 -0.40 -1.53
C PHE A 58 -2.43 -0.99 -1.03
N ALA A 59 -1.46 -0.16 -0.64
CA ALA A 59 -0.20 -0.62 -0.07
C ALA A 59 -0.43 -1.39 1.23
N VAL A 60 -1.25 -0.85 2.14
CA VAL A 60 -1.59 -1.51 3.42
C VAL A 60 -2.34 -2.83 3.16
N LYS A 61 -3.30 -2.87 2.23
CA LYS A 61 -3.99 -4.12 1.86
C LYS A 61 -3.03 -5.17 1.28
N GLY A 62 -2.11 -4.75 0.41
CA GLY A 62 -1.10 -5.64 -0.17
C GLY A 62 -0.14 -6.21 0.87
N LEU A 63 0.32 -5.36 1.80
CA LEU A 63 1.17 -5.78 2.92
C LEU A 63 0.42 -6.72 3.88
N ALA A 64 -0.85 -6.42 4.20
CA ALA A 64 -1.69 -7.29 5.02
C ALA A 64 -1.89 -8.67 4.38
N ALA A 65 -2.15 -8.73 3.07
CA ALA A 65 -2.24 -9.98 2.32
C ALA A 65 -0.92 -10.76 2.27
N ALA A 66 0.22 -10.08 2.38
CA ALA A 66 1.55 -10.68 2.53
C ALA A 66 1.90 -11.06 3.99
N GLY A 67 0.94 -10.97 4.92
CA GLY A 67 1.12 -11.35 6.32
C GLY A 67 1.77 -10.29 7.20
N ARG A 68 1.86 -9.03 6.73
CA ARG A 68 2.29 -7.91 7.57
C ARG A 68 1.13 -7.43 8.44
N THR A 69 1.40 -7.21 9.71
CA THR A 69 0.45 -6.73 10.71
C THR A 69 0.99 -5.47 11.38
N TYR A 70 0.15 -4.83 12.20
CA TYR A 70 0.53 -3.64 12.94
C TYR A 70 1.70 -3.91 13.91
N GLU A 71 1.79 -5.12 14.46
CA GLU A 71 2.79 -5.55 15.43
C GLU A 71 4.12 -5.87 14.73
N ASN A 72 4.07 -6.51 13.56
CA ASN A 72 5.27 -7.03 12.88
C ASN A 72 5.88 -6.06 11.86
N SER A 73 5.18 -4.99 11.48
CA SER A 73 5.63 -4.06 10.43
C SER A 73 5.60 -2.61 10.88
N SER A 74 6.78 -1.99 10.96
CA SER A 74 6.89 -0.55 11.19
C SER A 74 6.29 0.27 10.04
N SER A 75 6.30 -0.27 8.82
CA SER A 75 5.68 0.36 7.65
C SER A 75 4.17 0.48 7.79
N ILE A 76 3.49 -0.57 8.28
CA ILE A 76 2.05 -0.52 8.55
C ILE A 76 1.74 0.52 9.65
N ARG A 77 2.54 0.58 10.72
CA ARG A 77 2.34 1.58 11.79
C ARG A 77 2.42 3.01 11.26
N LYS A 78 3.44 3.30 10.43
CA LYS A 78 3.59 4.60 9.77
C LYS A 78 2.42 4.91 8.82
N ALA A 79 1.95 3.92 8.09
CA ALA A 79 0.77 4.05 7.23
C ALA A 79 -0.48 4.45 8.01
N CYS A 80 -0.74 3.76 9.12
CA CYS A 80 -1.87 4.06 10.01
C CYS A 80 -1.75 5.47 10.59
N ASN A 81 -0.56 5.85 11.05
CA ASN A 81 -0.32 7.21 11.55
C ASN A 81 -0.55 8.29 10.49
N PHE A 82 -0.12 8.04 9.24
CA PHE A 82 -0.37 8.94 8.13
C PHE A 82 -1.88 9.10 7.88
N ILE A 83 -2.62 8.00 7.77
CA ILE A 83 -4.08 8.04 7.56
C ILE A 83 -4.78 8.78 8.69
N LEU A 84 -4.44 8.49 9.95
CA LEU A 84 -5.01 9.17 11.12
C LEU A 84 -4.69 10.67 11.12
N SER A 85 -3.47 11.06 10.72
CA SER A 85 -3.08 12.48 10.63
C SER A 85 -3.86 13.27 9.57
N LYS A 86 -4.47 12.58 8.60
CA LYS A 86 -5.26 13.17 7.51
C LYS A 86 -6.77 13.08 7.74
N GLN A 87 -7.19 12.58 8.90
CA GLN A 87 -8.61 12.56 9.27
C GLN A 87 -9.10 13.98 9.55
N LEU A 88 -10.19 14.39 8.90
CA LEU A 88 -10.83 15.68 9.14
C LEU A 88 -11.61 15.65 10.47
N SER A 89 -11.89 16.83 11.04
CA SER A 89 -12.69 16.98 12.27
C SER A 89 -14.11 16.41 12.15
N THR A 90 -14.61 16.29 10.92
CA THR A 90 -15.90 15.64 10.59
C THR A 90 -15.81 14.11 10.55
N GLY A 91 -14.62 13.54 10.76
CA GLY A 91 -14.35 12.10 10.79
C GLY A 91 -14.02 11.47 9.42
N GLY A 92 -14.17 12.21 8.32
CA GLY A 92 -13.87 11.75 6.96
C GLY A 92 -12.44 12.00 6.49
N TRP A 93 -12.13 11.54 5.27
CA TRP A 93 -10.88 11.80 4.55
C TRP A 93 -11.20 12.43 3.20
N GLY A 94 -10.45 13.48 2.83
CA GLY A 94 -10.62 14.16 1.54
C GLY A 94 -9.28 14.65 1.00
N GLU A 95 -9.04 14.42 -0.29
CA GLU A 95 -7.87 14.93 -1.02
C GLU A 95 -8.35 15.91 -2.10
N THR A 96 -7.73 17.08 -2.18
CA THR A 96 -7.96 18.04 -3.27
C THR A 96 -7.05 17.67 -4.44
N TYR A 97 -7.46 17.91 -5.69
CA TYR A 97 -6.67 17.61 -6.91
C TYR A 97 -5.21 18.11 -6.85
N LEU A 98 -4.96 19.24 -6.17
CA LEU A 98 -3.65 19.82 -5.91
C LEU A 98 -2.66 18.88 -5.18
N SER A 99 -3.15 17.84 -4.50
CA SER A 99 -2.31 16.81 -3.89
C SER A 99 -1.53 15.98 -4.93
N SER A 100 -1.91 16.02 -6.21
CA SER A 100 -1.17 15.36 -7.29
C SER A 100 0.00 16.20 -7.82
N GLU A 101 0.02 17.51 -7.53
CA GLU A 101 1.05 18.46 -8.01
C GLU A 101 2.11 18.76 -6.95
N THR A 102 1.85 18.45 -5.67
CA THR A 102 2.77 18.79 -4.58
C THR A 102 3.58 17.58 -4.14
N GLU A 103 4.71 17.37 -4.84
CA GLU A 103 5.87 16.71 -4.25
C GLU A 103 6.48 17.63 -3.18
N PHE A 104 6.01 17.50 -1.94
CA PHE A 104 6.82 17.84 -0.76
C PHE A 104 7.22 16.55 -0.04
#